data_AF-A0A919I6W2-F1
#
_entry.id   AF-A0A919I6W2-F1
#
_cell.length_a   1.000
_cell.length_b   1.000
_cell.length_c   1.000
_cell.angle_alpha   90.00
_cell.angle_beta   90.00
_cell.angle_gamma   90.00
#
_symmetry.space_group_name_H-M   'P 1'
#
loop_
_entity.id
_entity.type
_entity.pdbx_description
1 polymer ?
#
loop_
_entity_poly.entity_id
_entity_poly.type
_entity_poly.pdbx_seq_one_letter_code
_entity_poly.pdbx_strand_id
1 'polypeptide(L)' 'MKTTRTNIVLRDDLIKDIMRFGEVKTKREAVEKALSLYANWLKRQKLRSLRGKVKWEGDLMKMREGRL' A
#
# COMPACT_ATOMS: atom_id res chain seq x y z
N MET A 1 18.75 4.03 -2.97
CA MET A 1 17.56 4.92 -2.98
C MET A 1 17.93 6.24 -2.33
N LYS A 2 17.41 7.35 -2.84
CA LYS A 2 17.63 8.68 -2.24
C LYS A 2 16.74 8.80 -0.99
N THR A 3 17.32 9.23 0.12
CA THR A 3 16.59 9.56 1.34
C THR A 3 16.54 11.08 1.52
N THR A 4 15.47 11.58 2.13
CA THR A 4 15.30 13.01 2.42
C THR A 4 14.91 13.17 3.89
N ARG A 5 15.59 14.09 4.58
CA ARG A 5 15.27 14.46 5.96
C ARG A 5 14.29 15.64 5.93
N THR A 6 13.22 15.52 6.70
CA THR A 6 12.16 16.54 6.79
C THR A 6 11.71 16.64 8.23
N ASN A 7 11.52 17.86 8.74
CA ASN A 7 10.90 18.09 10.05
C ASN A 7 9.39 18.28 9.88
N ILE A 8 8.61 17.42 10.51
CA ILE A 8 7.14 17.45 10.47
C ILE A 8 6.57 17.23 11.87
N VAL A 9 5.45 17.87 12.16
CA VAL A 9 4.70 17.64 13.40
C VAL A 9 3.74 16.48 13.17
N LEU A 10 3.81 15.46 14.03
CA LEU A 10 2.98 14.26 13.95
C LEU A 10 2.11 14.18 15.21
N ARG A 11 0.88 13.66 15.06
CA ARG A 11 0.04 13.35 16.22
C ARG A 11 0.59 12.12 16.93
N ASP A 12 0.88 12.27 18.21
CA ASP A 12 1.59 11.27 19.00
C ASP A 12 0.73 10.05 19.34
N ASP A 13 -0.59 10.22 19.45
CA ASP A 13 -1.57 9.13 19.60
C ASP A 13 -1.50 8.15 18.41
N LEU A 14 -1.53 8.68 17.18
CA LEU A 14 -1.45 7.88 15.96
C LEU A 14 -0.14 7.10 15.86
N ILE A 15 0.97 7.76 16.21
CA ILE A 15 2.29 7.11 16.20
C ILE A 15 2.38 6.04 17.28
N LYS A 16 1.83 6.27 18.48
CA LYS A 16 1.79 5.27 19.55
C LYS A 16 1.01 4.03 19.10
N ASP A 17 -0.15 4.20 18.47
CA ASP A 17 -0.93 3.07 17.96
C ASP A 17 -0.19 2.29 16.88
N ILE A 18 0.42 2.99 15.92
CA ILE A 18 1.20 2.34 14.85
C ILE A 18 2.42 1.62 15.44
N MET A 19 3.10 2.18 16.44
CA MET A 19 4.24 1.51 17.09
C MET A 19 3.79 0.31 17.93
N ARG A 20 2.61 0.36 18.55
CA ARG A 20 2.05 -0.73 19.35
C ARG A 20 1.58 -1.92 18.50
N PHE A 21 0.95 -1.65 17.35
CA PHE A 21 0.28 -2.68 16.54
C PHE A 21 0.97 -2.95 15.19
N GLY A 22 1.76 -2.02 14.68
CA GLY A 22 2.24 -2.00 13.30
C GLY A 22 3.58 -2.70 13.06
N GLU A 23 4.15 -3.39 14.04
CA GLU A 23 5.47 -4.07 13.94
C GLU A 23 6.58 -3.13 13.44
N VAL A 24 6.69 -1.93 14.02
CA VAL A 24 7.72 -0.93 13.67
C VAL A 24 8.47 -0.48 14.92
N LYS A 25 9.77 -0.22 14.79
CA LYS A 25 10.63 0.11 15.94
C LYS A 25 10.82 1.61 16.11
N THR A 26 10.61 2.39 15.05
CA THR A 26 10.89 3.84 15.06
C THR A 26 9.76 4.65 14.44
N LYS A 27 9.63 5.93 14.83
CA LYS A 27 8.69 6.88 14.19
C LYS A 27 8.95 7.00 12.68
N ARG A 28 10.22 6.94 12.24
CA ARG A 28 10.60 6.95 10.83
C ARG A 28 10.04 5.75 10.08
N GLU A 29 10.19 4.54 10.63
CA GLU A 29 9.64 3.33 10.02
C GLU A 29 8.12 3.34 9.96
N ALA A 30 7.47 3.84 11.01
CA ALA A 30 6.02 4.03 11.03
C ALA A 30 5.55 4.90 9.85
N VAL A 31 6.19 6.06 9.65
CA VAL A 31 5.87 6.99 8.56
C VAL A 31 6.16 6.37 7.20
N GLU A 32 7.32 5.74 7.01
CA GLU A 32 7.68 5.12 5.73
C GLU A 32 6.70 3.99 5.35
N LYS A 33 6.36 3.13 6.31
CA LYS A 33 5.38 2.04 6.11
C LYS A 33 4.01 2.60 5.75
N ALA A 34 3.54 3.63 6.46
CA ALA A 34 2.26 4.28 6.17
C ALA A 34 2.23 4.91 4.76
N LEU A 35 3.29 5.64 4.37
CA LEU A 35 3.39 6.24 3.05
C LEU A 35 3.43 5.19 1.92
N SER A 36 4.16 4.10 2.12
CA SER A 36 4.21 2.98 1.16
C SER A 36 2.83 2.33 1.00
N LEU A 37 2.12 2.07 2.10
CA LEU A 37 0.76 1.53 2.08
C LEU A 37 -0.21 2.47 1.36
N TYR A 38 -0.12 3.77 1.62
CA TYR A 38 -0.96 4.78 0.98
C TYR A 38 -0.69 4.89 -0.53
N ALA A 39 0.58 4.91 -0.94
CA ALA A 39 0.96 4.90 -2.36
C ALA A 39 0.42 3.65 -3.08
N ASN A 40 0.52 2.47 -2.45
CA ASN A 40 -0.04 1.23 -2.99
C ASN A 40 -1.58 1.27 -3.05
N TRP A 41 -2.22 1.86 -2.05
CA TRP A 41 -3.67 2.08 -2.08
C TRP A 41 -4.10 2.98 -3.23
N LEU A 42 -3.41 4.10 -3.47
CA LEU A 42 -3.68 4.99 -4.60
C LEU A 42 -3.53 4.28 -5.96
N LYS A 43 -2.48 3.47 -6.12
CA LYS A 43 -2.29 2.64 -7.32
C LYS A 43 -3.47 1.69 -7.52
N ARG A 44 -3.93 1.01 -6.47
CA ARG A 44 -5.10 0.13 -6.53
C ARG A 44 -6.38 0.89 -6.86
N GLN A 45 -6.59 2.09 -6.31
CA GLN A 45 -7.75 2.93 -6.65
C GLN A 45 -7.76 3.30 -8.14
N LYS A 46 -6.60 3.65 -8.71
CA LYS A 46 -6.46 3.91 -10.15
C LYS A 46 -6.77 2.67 -10.99
N LEU A 47 -6.36 1.48 -10.57
CA LEU A 47 -6.74 0.24 -11.25
C LEU A 47 -8.23 -0.05 -11.13
N ARG A 48 -8.83 0.16 -9.95
CA ARG A 48 -10.27 -0.01 -9.74
C ARG A 48 -11.11 0.92 -10.62
N SER A 49 -10.62 2.12 -10.92
CA SER A 49 -11.32 3.07 -11.79
C SER A 49 -11.35 2.64 -13.27
N LEU A 50 -10.57 1.63 -13.66
CA LEU A 50 -10.62 0.99 -14.98
C LEU A 50 -11.69 -0.10 -15.07
N ARG A 51 -12.32 -0.51 -13.96
CA ARG A 51 -13.40 -1.50 -13.96
C ARG A 51 -14.50 -1.06 -14.94
N GLY A 52 -14.85 -1.94 -15.87
CA GLY A 52 -15.86 -1.69 -16.90
C GLY A 52 -15.41 -0.79 -18.06
N LYS A 53 -14.19 -0.23 -18.00
CA LYS A 53 -13.63 0.60 -19.08
C LYS A 53 -12.65 -0.15 -19.97
N VAL A 54 -12.12 -1.27 -19.48
CA VAL A 54 -11.16 -2.10 -20.20
C VAL A 54 -11.80 -3.44 -20.55
N LYS A 55 -11.56 -3.89 -21.78
CA LYS A 55 -11.93 -5.23 -22.22
C LYS A 55 -10.88 -6.20 -21.66
N TRP A 56 -11.35 -7.28 -21.05
CA TRP A 56 -10.48 -8.35 -20.62
C TRP A 56 -10.27 -9.32 -21.78
N GLU A 57 -9.01 -9.58 -22.12
CA GLU A 57 -8.61 -10.49 -23.19
C GLU A 57 -7.89 -11.68 -22.54
N GLY A 58 -8.60 -12.78 -22.35
CA GLY A 58 -8.10 -14.02 -21.76
C GLY A 58 -9.14 -15.13 -21.76
N ASP A 59 -8.74 -16.34 -21.37
CA ASP A 59 -9.65 -17.46 -21.08
C ASP A 59 -9.42 -17.90 -19.63
N LEU A 60 -10.44 -17.71 -18.79
CA LEU A 60 -10.33 -17.86 -17.35
C LEU A 60 -10.25 -19.34 -16.97
N MET A 61 -10.88 -20.19 -17.78
CA MET A 61 -10.89 -21.64 -17.55
C MET A 61 -9.50 -22.21 -17.83
N LYS A 62 -8.90 -21.85 -18.98
CA LYS A 62 -7.52 -22.26 -19.32
C LYS A 62 -6.50 -21.81 -18.27
N MET A 63 -6.63 -20.60 -17.72
CA MET A 63 -5.71 -20.10 -16.68
C MET A 63 -5.82 -20.87 -15.34
N ARG A 64 -6.90 -21.61 -15.11
CA ARG A 64 -7.15 -22.34 -13.86
C ARG A 64 -6.86 -23.84 -13.96
N GLU A 65 -6.71 -24.39 -15.16
CA GLU A 65 -6.46 -25.83 -15.39
C GLU A 65 -5.21 -26.37 -14.69
N GLY A 66 -4.16 -25.55 -14.53
CA GLY A 66 -2.91 -25.96 -13.85
C GLY A 66 -2.93 -25.89 -12.31
N ARG A 67 -4.10 -25.82 -11.67
CA ARG A 67 -4.24 -25.70 -10.20
C ARG A 67 -4.79 -26.96 -9.52
N LEU A 68 -4.89 -28.08 -10.23
CA LEU A 68 -5.23 -29.39 -9.67
C LEU A 68 -3.96 -30.14 -9.23
#